data_AF-A0A2G6YCX9-F1
#
_entry.id   AF-A0A2G6YCX9-F1
#
_cell.length_a   1.000
_cell.length_b   1.000
_cell.length_c   1.000
_cell.angle_alpha   90.00
_cell.angle_beta   90.00
_cell.angle_gamma   90.00
#
_symmetry.space_group_name_H-M   'P 1'
#
loop_
_entity.id
_entity.type
_entity.pdbx_description
1 polymer ?
#
loop_
_entity_poly.entity_id
_entity_poly.type
_entity_poly.pdbx_seq_one_letter_code
_entity_poly.pdbx_strand_id
1 'polypeptide(L)'
;MNTPQHPKRFSMIREFHLADWFTLGNAVCGVGALFSAMSYLATHDVVHIYFAAALVLAALIFDVLDGRIARWRQKSSAMGRELDSLADVISFGVAPAIIAYGCGMQGLYDRVVLAYFVACGVSRLARYNVTAETLSEGTGKVKYFEGTPIPTSIVLVGLLALAAAQGAVGANLWGGRVVLGGFTLHPLVLLFALSGSLMISRIKIPKL
;
A
#
# COMPACT_ATOMS: atom_id res chain seq x y z
N MET A 1 -39.77 27.04 15.91
CA MET A 1 -38.90 26.42 16.94
C MET A 1 -38.04 25.38 16.25
N ASN A 2 -36.79 25.74 15.90
CA ASN A 2 -35.82 24.79 15.36
C ASN A 2 -35.08 24.16 16.53
N THR A 3 -35.37 22.91 16.84
CA THR A 3 -34.58 22.12 17.77
C THR A 3 -33.25 21.75 17.11
N PRO A 4 -32.09 22.07 17.70
CA PRO A 4 -30.82 21.57 17.19
C PRO A 4 -30.75 20.06 17.39
N GLN A 5 -30.58 19.31 16.29
CA GLN A 5 -30.30 17.87 16.37
C GLN A 5 -28.91 17.66 16.97
N HIS A 6 -28.85 17.20 18.22
CA HIS A 6 -27.61 16.75 18.82
C HIS A 6 -27.06 15.53 18.03
N PRO A 7 -25.81 15.55 17.53
CA PRO A 7 -25.21 14.37 16.94
C PRO A 7 -25.07 13.30 18.03
N LYS A 8 -25.73 12.16 17.85
CA LYS A 8 -25.67 11.04 18.80
C LYS A 8 -24.22 10.53 18.87
N ARG A 9 -23.60 10.68 20.04
CA ARG A 9 -22.16 10.55 20.32
C ARG A 9 -21.53 9.15 20.11
N PHE A 10 -22.24 8.21 19.50
CA PHE A 10 -21.79 6.83 19.24
C PHE A 10 -22.35 6.25 17.92
N SER A 11 -22.48 7.04 16.84
CA SER A 11 -22.99 6.50 15.55
C SER A 11 -21.93 5.79 14.71
N MET A 12 -20.65 6.13 14.88
CA MET A 12 -19.57 5.62 14.01
C MET A 12 -19.38 4.09 14.11
N ILE A 13 -19.40 3.52 15.34
CA ILE A 13 -19.19 2.08 15.53
C ILE A 13 -20.40 1.24 15.07
N ARG A 14 -21.59 1.86 15.07
CA ARG A 14 -22.86 1.19 14.74
C ARG A 14 -23.17 1.22 13.24
N GLU A 15 -22.48 2.08 12.49
CA GLU A 15 -22.50 2.14 11.03
C GLU A 15 -21.45 1.21 10.38
N PHE A 16 -20.54 0.61 11.17
CA PHE A 16 -19.57 -0.34 10.62
C PHE A 16 -20.26 -1.59 10.08
N HIS A 17 -20.16 -1.74 8.78
CA HIS A 17 -20.54 -2.95 8.09
C HIS A 17 -19.43 -4.00 8.27
N LEU A 18 -19.76 -5.27 8.04
CA LEU A 18 -18.83 -6.38 8.20
C LEU A 18 -17.57 -6.23 7.32
N ALA A 19 -17.69 -5.52 6.19
CA ALA A 19 -16.57 -5.19 5.30
C ALA A 19 -15.57 -4.24 5.97
N ASP A 20 -16.03 -3.22 6.71
CA ASP A 20 -15.15 -2.22 7.32
C ASP A 20 -14.23 -2.84 8.39
N TRP A 21 -14.70 -3.90 9.07
CA TRP A 21 -13.87 -4.67 10.01
C TRP A 21 -12.73 -5.42 9.32
N PHE A 22 -12.96 -5.91 8.10
CA PHE A 22 -11.91 -6.55 7.31
C PHE A 22 -10.92 -5.52 6.77
N THR A 23 -11.39 -4.35 6.34
CA THR A 23 -10.54 -3.23 5.95
C THR A 23 -9.67 -2.72 7.11
N LEU A 24 -10.22 -2.65 8.33
CA LEU A 24 -9.43 -2.38 9.53
C LEU A 24 -8.39 -3.49 9.79
N GLY A 25 -8.74 -4.75 9.50
CA GLY A 25 -7.80 -5.88 9.51
C GLY A 25 -6.63 -5.69 8.54
N ASN A 26 -6.91 -5.25 7.30
CA ASN A 26 -5.90 -4.86 6.31
C ASN A 26 -4.97 -3.79 6.90
N ALA A 27 -5.51 -2.69 7.43
CA ALA A 27 -4.72 -1.62 8.03
C ALA A 27 -3.86 -2.09 9.23
N VAL A 28 -4.39 -2.95 10.09
CA VAL A 28 -3.66 -3.54 11.23
C VAL A 28 -2.50 -4.40 10.73
N CYS A 29 -2.70 -5.20 9.68
CA CYS A 29 -1.62 -5.95 9.05
C CYS A 29 -0.53 -5.04 8.46
N GLY A 30 -0.93 -3.97 7.76
CA GLY A 30 0.01 -2.97 7.24
C GLY A 30 0.86 -2.33 8.34
N VAL A 31 0.24 -1.84 9.42
CA VAL A 31 0.96 -1.27 10.57
C VAL A 31 1.83 -2.32 11.26
N GLY A 32 1.34 -3.56 11.40
CA GLY A 32 2.14 -4.67 11.93
C GLY A 32 3.40 -4.93 11.11
N ALA A 33 3.32 -4.82 9.78
CA ALA A 33 4.49 -4.94 8.91
C ALA A 33 5.50 -3.82 9.13
N LEU A 34 5.04 -2.58 9.38
CA LEU A 34 5.91 -1.46 9.76
C LEU A 34 6.65 -1.75 11.07
N PHE A 35 5.93 -2.19 12.11
CA PHE A 35 6.56 -2.55 13.39
C PHE A 35 7.57 -3.67 13.22
N SER A 36 7.27 -4.68 12.42
CA SER A 36 8.21 -5.76 12.13
C SER A 36 9.46 -5.25 11.40
N ALA A 37 9.33 -4.37 10.41
CA ALA A 37 10.46 -3.73 9.75
C ALA A 37 11.31 -2.86 10.71
N MET A 38 10.68 -2.17 11.67
CA MET A 38 11.39 -1.43 12.72
C MET A 38 12.11 -2.37 13.70
N SER A 39 11.49 -3.48 14.08
CA SER A 39 12.14 -4.52 14.89
C SER A 39 13.34 -5.13 14.19
N TYR A 40 13.28 -5.32 12.86
CA TYR A 40 14.45 -5.72 12.07
C TYR A 40 15.59 -4.69 12.18
N LEU A 41 15.30 -3.39 12.09
CA LEU A 41 16.32 -2.35 12.24
C LEU A 41 16.96 -2.33 13.63
N ALA A 42 16.20 -2.71 14.67
CA ALA A 42 16.69 -2.75 16.05
C ALA A 42 17.49 -4.02 16.38
N THR A 43 17.09 -5.17 15.83
CA THR A 43 17.61 -6.49 16.20
C THR A 43 18.50 -7.13 15.15
N HIS A 44 18.41 -6.68 13.89
CA HIS A 44 18.99 -7.28 12.69
C HIS A 44 18.58 -8.75 12.44
N ASP A 45 17.53 -9.23 13.10
CA ASP A 45 17.01 -10.58 12.89
C ASP A 45 16.07 -10.62 11.68
N VAL A 46 16.52 -11.28 10.62
CA VAL A 46 15.82 -11.45 9.33
C VAL A 46 14.42 -12.06 9.46
N VAL A 47 14.14 -12.78 10.56
CA VAL A 47 12.81 -13.31 10.87
C VAL A 47 11.74 -12.20 10.83
N HIS A 48 12.09 -10.99 11.26
CA HIS A 48 11.20 -9.84 11.22
C HIS A 48 10.89 -9.37 9.79
N ILE A 49 11.80 -9.51 8.83
CA ILE A 49 11.49 -9.22 7.42
C ILE A 49 10.49 -10.23 6.86
N TYR A 50 10.60 -11.51 7.24
CA TYR A 50 9.62 -12.52 6.84
C TYR A 50 8.25 -12.26 7.46
N PHE A 51 8.19 -11.87 8.72
CA PHE A 51 6.93 -11.47 9.36
C PHE A 51 6.33 -10.23 8.69
N ALA A 52 7.14 -9.21 8.37
CA ALA A 52 6.67 -8.04 7.64
C ALA A 52 6.06 -8.43 6.29
N ALA A 53 6.75 -9.29 5.52
CA ALA A 53 6.26 -9.78 4.24
C ALA A 53 4.97 -10.62 4.37
N ALA A 54 4.90 -11.51 5.35
CA ALA A 54 3.72 -12.31 5.64
C ALA A 54 2.52 -11.43 6.04
N LEU A 55 2.74 -10.37 6.80
CA LEU A 55 1.69 -9.41 7.19
C LEU A 55 1.18 -8.62 5.99
N VAL A 56 2.06 -8.17 5.08
CA VAL A 56 1.60 -7.52 3.82
C VAL A 56 0.77 -8.48 2.97
N LEU A 57 1.14 -9.77 2.91
CA LEU A 57 0.33 -10.80 2.23
C LEU A 57 -1.02 -11.03 2.92
N ALA A 58 -1.05 -11.06 4.25
CA ALA A 58 -2.30 -11.16 5.01
C ALA A 58 -3.20 -9.94 4.76
N ALA A 59 -2.60 -8.74 4.65
CA ALA A 59 -3.31 -7.51 4.31
C ALA A 59 -4.03 -7.61 2.95
N LEU A 60 -3.38 -8.20 1.94
CA LEU A 60 -4.00 -8.50 0.64
C LEU A 60 -5.18 -9.47 0.75
N ILE A 61 -5.06 -10.49 1.58
CA ILE A 61 -6.17 -11.44 1.78
C ILE A 61 -7.36 -10.69 2.38
N PHE A 62 -7.13 -9.81 3.36
CA PHE A 62 -8.21 -9.01 3.97
C PHE A 62 -8.85 -8.02 2.99
N ASP A 63 -8.07 -7.33 2.18
CA ASP A 63 -8.55 -6.45 1.09
C ASP A 63 -9.43 -7.21 0.08
N VAL A 64 -8.97 -8.36 -0.41
CA VAL A 64 -9.75 -9.17 -1.36
C VAL A 64 -11.07 -9.65 -0.75
N LEU A 65 -11.04 -10.00 0.55
CA LEU A 65 -12.23 -10.45 1.28
C LEU A 65 -13.21 -9.30 1.53
N ASP A 66 -12.76 -8.12 1.93
CA ASP A 66 -13.64 -6.98 2.17
C ASP A 66 -14.36 -6.54 0.89
N GLY A 67 -13.65 -6.51 -0.24
CA GLY A 67 -14.21 -6.15 -1.54
C GLY A 67 -15.19 -7.21 -2.04
N ARG A 68 -14.95 -8.48 -1.74
CA ARG A 68 -15.90 -9.57 -2.04
C ARG A 68 -17.17 -9.45 -1.20
N ILE A 69 -17.04 -9.14 0.08
CA ILE A 69 -18.17 -8.97 1.01
C ILE A 69 -18.99 -7.73 0.66
N ALA A 70 -18.35 -6.61 0.35
CA ALA A 70 -19.01 -5.38 -0.08
C ALA A 70 -19.85 -5.59 -1.36
N ARG A 71 -19.29 -6.31 -2.36
CA ARG A 71 -20.01 -6.68 -3.59
C ARG A 71 -21.17 -7.63 -3.32
N TRP A 72 -20.98 -8.63 -2.46
CA TRP A 72 -22.03 -9.60 -2.14
C TRP A 72 -23.21 -8.95 -1.42
N ARG A 73 -22.93 -7.97 -0.55
CA ARG A 73 -23.95 -7.26 0.22
C ARG A 73 -24.66 -6.14 -0.54
N GLN A 74 -24.26 -5.85 -1.79
CA GLN A 74 -24.79 -4.75 -2.63
C GLN A 74 -24.85 -3.40 -1.89
N LYS A 75 -23.97 -3.23 -0.89
CA LYS A 75 -23.88 -2.04 -0.04
C LYS A 75 -22.41 -1.62 -0.02
N SER A 76 -22.02 -0.75 -0.96
CA SER A 76 -20.79 0.02 -0.83
C SER A 76 -21.14 1.37 -0.21
N SER A 77 -20.70 1.61 1.02
CA SER A 77 -20.78 2.93 1.64
C SER A 77 -19.66 3.83 1.10
N ALA A 78 -19.92 5.12 0.94
CA ALA A 78 -18.87 6.10 0.60
C ALA A 78 -17.76 6.10 1.68
N MET A 79 -18.14 5.98 2.96
CA MET A 79 -17.19 5.90 4.07
C MET A 79 -16.29 4.66 4.00
N GLY A 80 -16.87 3.49 3.65
CA GLY A 80 -16.10 2.24 3.53
C GLY A 80 -15.07 2.29 2.40
N ARG A 81 -15.39 2.98 1.30
CA ARG A 81 -14.47 3.20 0.17
C ARG A 81 -13.28 4.08 0.56
N GLU A 82 -13.50 5.13 1.33
CA GLU A 82 -12.42 5.98 1.83
C GLU A 82 -11.55 5.22 2.84
N LEU A 83 -12.17 4.42 3.73
CA LEU A 83 -11.45 3.58 4.68
C LEU A 83 -10.56 2.56 3.97
N ASP A 84 -11.07 1.93 2.91
CA ASP A 84 -10.36 0.99 2.05
C ASP A 84 -9.11 1.61 1.42
N SER A 85 -9.26 2.79 0.83
CA SER A 85 -8.13 3.53 0.27
C SER A 85 -7.08 3.92 1.30
N LEU A 86 -7.48 4.31 2.51
CA LEU A 86 -6.53 4.62 3.58
C LEU A 86 -5.78 3.37 4.04
N ALA A 87 -6.46 2.23 4.17
CA ALA A 87 -5.84 0.96 4.52
C ALA A 87 -4.84 0.51 3.44
N ASP A 88 -5.22 0.62 2.16
CA ASP A 88 -4.37 0.28 1.02
C ASP A 88 -3.11 1.13 0.92
N VAL A 89 -3.20 2.44 1.20
CA VAL A 89 -2.00 3.30 1.27
C VAL A 89 -1.02 2.76 2.31
N ILE A 90 -1.52 2.36 3.48
CA ILE A 90 -0.66 1.87 4.57
C ILE A 90 -0.04 0.52 4.20
N SER A 91 -0.85 -0.44 3.79
CA SER A 91 -0.42 -1.83 3.58
C SER A 91 0.38 -2.05 2.29
N PHE A 92 0.08 -1.30 1.22
CA PHE A 92 0.70 -1.52 -0.09
C PHE A 92 1.51 -0.33 -0.60
N GLY A 93 1.38 0.85 0.00
CA GLY A 93 2.24 1.99 -0.28
C GLY A 93 3.36 2.12 0.76
N VAL A 94 2.98 2.37 2.01
CA VAL A 94 3.92 2.70 3.08
C VAL A 94 4.69 1.46 3.55
N ALA A 95 4.03 0.33 3.81
CA ALA A 95 4.70 -0.86 4.34
C ALA A 95 5.83 -1.36 3.42
N PRO A 96 5.65 -1.52 2.09
CA PRO A 96 6.75 -1.91 1.20
C PRO A 96 7.91 -0.92 1.21
N ALA A 97 7.64 0.38 1.28
CA ALA A 97 8.68 1.41 1.33
C ALA A 97 9.50 1.34 2.63
N ILE A 98 8.84 1.10 3.76
CA ILE A 98 9.50 0.95 5.06
C ILE A 98 10.29 -0.36 5.15
N ILE A 99 9.78 -1.46 4.60
CA ILE A 99 10.53 -2.73 4.51
C ILE A 99 11.80 -2.52 3.65
N ALA A 100 11.69 -1.84 2.52
CA ALA A 100 12.83 -1.50 1.66
C ALA A 100 13.90 -0.67 2.39
N TYR A 101 13.46 0.37 3.11
CA TYR A 101 14.33 1.17 3.96
C TYR A 101 15.00 0.32 5.05
N GLY A 102 14.23 -0.58 5.67
CA GLY A 102 14.69 -1.55 6.66
C GLY A 102 15.81 -2.44 6.12
N CYS A 103 15.63 -2.98 4.91
CA CYS A 103 16.58 -3.85 4.24
C CYS A 103 17.91 -3.19 3.86
N GLY A 104 18.08 -1.88 4.00
CA GLY A 104 19.36 -1.19 3.80
C GLY A 104 19.33 -0.02 2.82
N MET A 105 18.19 0.28 2.22
CA MET A 105 18.01 1.38 1.25
C MET A 105 17.85 2.73 1.96
N GLN A 106 18.89 3.12 2.71
CA GLN A 106 18.85 4.23 3.65
C GLN A 106 19.52 5.52 3.13
N GLY A 107 20.07 5.49 1.91
CA GLY A 107 20.71 6.64 1.27
C GLY A 107 19.73 7.80 1.02
N LEU A 108 20.27 9.01 0.83
CA LEU A 108 19.42 10.19 0.59
C LEU A 108 18.53 10.00 -0.64
N TYR A 109 19.12 9.53 -1.75
CA TYR A 109 18.34 9.27 -2.97
C TYR A 109 17.36 8.12 -2.79
N ASP A 110 17.72 7.10 -2.01
CA ASP A 110 16.81 5.99 -1.74
C ASP A 110 15.55 6.50 -1.04
N ARG A 111 15.70 7.33 0.00
CA ARG A 111 14.58 7.95 0.73
C ARG A 111 13.70 8.79 -0.18
N VAL A 112 14.30 9.58 -1.08
CA VAL A 112 13.54 10.39 -2.05
C VAL A 112 12.72 9.50 -2.98
N VAL A 113 13.31 8.41 -3.49
CA VAL A 113 12.60 7.49 -4.39
C VAL A 113 11.51 6.70 -3.65
N LEU A 114 11.76 6.25 -2.42
CA LEU A 114 10.77 5.56 -1.60
C LEU A 114 9.60 6.50 -1.25
N ALA A 115 9.87 7.77 -0.92
CA ALA A 115 8.84 8.77 -0.71
C ALA A 115 8.05 9.05 -2.00
N TYR A 116 8.73 9.12 -3.16
CA TYR A 116 8.07 9.24 -4.46
C TYR A 116 7.14 8.04 -4.72
N PHE A 117 7.58 6.81 -4.45
CA PHE A 117 6.76 5.61 -4.59
C PHE A 117 5.47 5.68 -3.74
N VAL A 118 5.57 6.09 -2.48
CA VAL A 118 4.39 6.29 -1.61
C VAL A 118 3.47 7.37 -2.17
N ALA A 119 4.01 8.51 -2.62
CA ALA A 119 3.23 9.59 -3.23
C ALA A 119 2.50 9.13 -4.50
N CYS A 120 3.11 8.23 -5.28
CA CYS A 120 2.48 7.62 -6.45
C CYS A 120 1.28 6.75 -6.05
N GLY A 121 1.44 5.90 -5.04
CA GLY A 121 0.35 5.07 -4.51
C GLY A 121 -0.84 5.89 -4.03
N VAL A 122 -0.58 6.93 -3.23
CA VAL A 122 -1.60 7.85 -2.72
C VAL A 122 -2.34 8.56 -3.86
N SER A 123 -1.60 9.13 -4.82
CA SER A 123 -2.19 9.85 -5.96
C SER A 123 -3.11 8.97 -6.80
N ARG A 124 -2.75 7.69 -6.95
CA ARG A 124 -3.55 6.73 -7.69
C ARG A 124 -4.85 6.36 -6.98
N LEU A 125 -4.81 6.10 -5.68
CA LEU A 125 -6.01 5.80 -4.87
C LEU A 125 -6.97 6.99 -4.86
N ALA A 126 -6.44 8.21 -4.69
CA ALA A 126 -7.23 9.43 -4.79
C ALA A 126 -7.94 9.55 -6.14
N ARG A 127 -7.25 9.28 -7.26
CA ARG A 127 -7.88 9.27 -8.59
C ARG A 127 -8.96 8.19 -8.72
N TYR A 128 -8.72 7.00 -8.18
CA TYR A 128 -9.70 5.90 -8.21
C TYR A 128 -10.97 6.26 -7.44
N ASN A 129 -10.85 6.87 -6.25
CA ASN A 129 -12.00 7.30 -5.44
C ASN A 129 -12.85 8.36 -6.14
N VAL A 130 -12.21 9.39 -6.72
CA VAL A 130 -12.91 10.44 -7.49
C VAL A 130 -13.61 9.85 -8.72
N THR A 131 -12.95 8.94 -9.44
CA THR A 131 -13.54 8.28 -10.61
C THR A 131 -14.76 7.43 -10.20
N ALA A 132 -14.68 6.74 -9.07
CA ALA A 132 -15.77 5.94 -8.53
C ALA A 132 -16.97 6.78 -8.07
N GLU A 133 -16.75 8.01 -7.56
CA GLU A 133 -17.82 8.97 -7.26
C GLU A 133 -18.52 9.47 -8.52
N THR A 134 -17.77 9.94 -9.51
CA THR A 134 -18.34 10.46 -10.78
C THR A 134 -19.18 9.41 -11.53
N LEU A 135 -18.80 8.14 -11.42
CA LEU A 135 -19.56 7.01 -11.98
C LEU A 135 -20.89 6.73 -11.30
N SER A 136 -21.00 7.05 -10.01
CA SER A 136 -22.25 6.90 -9.25
C SER A 136 -23.26 7.99 -9.58
N GLU A 137 -22.82 9.12 -10.17
CA GLU A 137 -23.67 10.28 -10.45
C GLU A 137 -24.16 10.39 -11.91
N GLY A 138 -23.62 9.62 -12.87
CA GLY A 138 -24.07 9.70 -14.26
C GLY A 138 -23.59 8.58 -15.19
N THR A 139 -24.54 8.05 -15.96
CA THR A 139 -24.39 7.23 -17.19
C THR A 139 -22.97 7.08 -17.77
N GLY A 140 -22.45 5.84 -17.82
CA GLY A 140 -21.40 5.46 -18.78
C GLY A 140 -20.40 4.42 -18.25
N LYS A 141 -20.48 3.19 -18.77
CA LYS A 141 -19.53 2.09 -18.53
C LYS A 141 -18.08 2.57 -18.75
N VAL A 142 -17.26 2.70 -17.70
CA VAL A 142 -15.82 2.99 -17.85
C VAL A 142 -15.13 1.74 -18.37
N LYS A 143 -14.66 1.84 -19.61
CA LYS A 143 -14.19 0.70 -20.42
C LYS A 143 -12.67 0.47 -20.32
N TYR A 144 -11.98 1.15 -19.39
CA TYR A 144 -10.53 1.11 -19.25
C TYR A 144 -10.12 1.11 -17.77
N PHE A 145 -9.32 0.12 -17.36
CA PHE A 145 -8.52 0.19 -16.15
C PHE A 145 -7.18 0.85 -16.53
N GLU A 146 -6.87 2.00 -15.92
CA GLU A 146 -5.58 2.67 -16.07
C GLU A 146 -4.65 2.29 -14.90
N GLY A 147 -3.44 1.82 -15.21
CA GLY A 147 -2.37 1.52 -14.25
C GLY A 147 -2.37 0.09 -13.66
N THR A 148 -1.19 -0.42 -13.30
CA THR A 148 -0.96 -1.78 -12.72
C THR A 148 -1.42 -1.84 -11.26
N PRO A 149 -2.36 -2.71 -10.81
CA PRO A 149 -2.96 -2.72 -9.46
C PRO A 149 -1.98 -2.47 -8.31
N ILE A 150 -2.39 -1.74 -7.27
CA ILE A 150 -1.52 -1.43 -6.12
C ILE A 150 -0.91 -2.66 -5.44
N PRO A 151 -1.60 -3.82 -5.40
CA PRO A 151 -1.00 -5.08 -4.96
C PRO A 151 0.27 -5.51 -5.71
N THR A 152 0.66 -4.89 -6.82
CA THR A 152 1.97 -5.15 -7.45
C THR A 152 3.15 -4.83 -6.52
N SER A 153 2.96 -4.00 -5.50
CA SER A 153 3.98 -3.75 -4.49
C SER A 153 4.35 -4.99 -3.66
N ILE A 154 3.47 -6.00 -3.61
CA ILE A 154 3.73 -7.30 -2.96
C ILE A 154 4.86 -8.04 -3.68
N VAL A 155 5.00 -7.87 -4.99
CA VAL A 155 6.13 -8.44 -5.74
C VAL A 155 7.44 -7.83 -5.25
N LEU A 156 7.47 -6.53 -4.97
CA LEU A 156 8.64 -5.86 -4.40
C LEU A 156 8.93 -6.38 -2.98
N VAL A 157 7.90 -6.55 -2.15
CA VAL A 157 8.06 -7.11 -0.80
C VAL A 157 8.58 -8.56 -0.86
N GLY A 158 8.08 -9.38 -1.79
CA GLY A 158 8.56 -10.74 -2.03
C GLY A 158 10.02 -10.76 -2.48
N LEU A 159 10.42 -9.85 -3.37
CA LEU A 159 11.82 -9.68 -3.77
C LEU A 159 12.71 -9.30 -2.58
N LEU A 160 12.26 -8.40 -1.70
CA LEU A 160 12.98 -8.02 -0.49
C LEU A 160 13.10 -9.16 0.52
N ALA A 161 12.05 -9.98 0.67
CA ALA A 161 12.09 -11.18 1.49
C ALA A 161 13.08 -12.22 0.93
N LEU A 162 13.13 -12.40 -0.38
CA LEU A 162 14.12 -13.27 -1.03
C LEU A 162 15.55 -12.73 -0.87
N ALA A 163 15.74 -11.41 -0.99
CA ALA A 163 17.02 -10.77 -0.71
C ALA A 163 17.46 -11.01 0.74
N ALA A 164 16.54 -10.85 1.71
CA ALA A 164 16.80 -11.15 3.11
C ALA A 164 17.17 -12.63 3.33
N ALA A 165 16.51 -13.56 2.65
CA ALA A 165 16.82 -15.00 2.72
C ALA A 165 18.21 -15.37 2.18
N GLN A 166 18.73 -14.59 1.23
CA GLN A 166 20.08 -14.76 0.72
C GLN A 166 21.13 -13.98 1.51
N GLY A 167 20.74 -13.30 2.60
CA GLY A 167 21.63 -12.39 3.35
C GLY A 167 22.01 -11.13 2.56
N ALA A 168 21.34 -10.85 1.45
CA ALA A 168 21.54 -9.68 0.59
C ALA A 168 20.80 -8.44 1.15
N VAL A 169 21.08 -8.13 2.41
CA VAL A 169 20.55 -6.98 3.16
C VAL A 169 21.69 -6.10 3.66
N GLY A 170 21.38 -4.84 3.93
CA GLY A 170 22.36 -3.83 4.35
C GLY A 170 23.40 -3.57 3.26
N ALA A 171 24.69 -3.75 3.59
CA ALA A 171 25.80 -3.48 2.69
C ALA A 171 25.87 -4.44 1.48
N ASN A 172 25.25 -5.62 1.58
CA ASN A 172 25.26 -6.66 0.55
C ASN A 172 23.99 -6.66 -0.31
N LEU A 173 23.24 -5.55 -0.31
CA LEU A 173 22.02 -5.43 -1.13
C LEU A 173 22.33 -5.73 -2.60
N TRP A 174 21.40 -6.40 -3.29
CA TRP A 174 21.59 -6.67 -4.72
C TRP A 174 21.79 -5.38 -5.52
N GLY A 175 22.75 -5.42 -6.45
CA GLY A 175 23.19 -4.26 -7.20
C GLY A 175 24.20 -3.37 -6.48
N GLY A 176 24.51 -3.65 -5.20
CA GLY A 176 25.49 -2.91 -4.41
C GLY A 176 25.06 -1.46 -4.14
N ARG A 177 26.05 -0.60 -3.88
CA ARG A 177 25.85 0.84 -3.64
C ARG A 177 26.53 1.65 -4.75
N VAL A 178 25.81 2.62 -5.29
CA VAL A 178 26.34 3.62 -6.21
C VAL A 178 26.42 4.94 -5.46
N VAL A 179 27.60 5.57 -5.46
CA VAL A 179 27.79 6.89 -4.85
C VAL A 179 27.71 7.94 -5.95
N LEU A 180 26.67 8.77 -5.92
CA LEU A 180 26.42 9.86 -6.86
C LEU A 180 26.51 11.19 -6.11
N GLY A 181 27.50 12.03 -6.44
CA GLY A 181 27.65 13.36 -5.82
C GLY A 181 27.79 13.32 -4.29
N GLY A 182 28.41 12.26 -3.74
CA GLY A 182 28.60 12.08 -2.29
C GLY A 182 27.45 11.40 -1.56
N PHE A 183 26.32 11.12 -2.23
CA PHE A 183 25.19 10.42 -1.64
C PHE A 183 25.05 9.00 -2.20
N THR A 184 24.61 8.08 -1.35
CA THR A 184 24.39 6.68 -1.70
C THR A 184 23.04 6.48 -2.37
N LEU A 185 23.04 5.65 -3.42
CA LEU A 185 21.87 5.15 -4.13
C LEU A 185 22.04 3.64 -4.30
N HIS A 186 21.03 2.86 -3.95
CA HIS A 186 20.98 1.44 -4.19
C HIS A 186 20.18 1.18 -5.48
N PRO A 187 20.73 0.48 -6.50
CA PRO A 187 20.03 0.22 -7.75
C PRO A 187 18.66 -0.45 -7.56
N LEU A 188 18.48 -1.23 -6.49
CA LEU A 188 17.20 -1.85 -6.14
C LEU A 188 16.08 -0.81 -5.92
N VAL A 189 16.39 0.42 -5.53
CA VAL A 189 15.39 1.49 -5.35
C VAL A 189 14.80 1.95 -6.67
N LEU A 190 15.50 1.75 -7.78
CA LEU A 190 14.97 2.06 -9.10
C LEU A 190 13.77 1.18 -9.46
N LEU A 191 13.66 -0.02 -8.89
CA LEU A 191 12.46 -0.86 -9.02
C LEU A 191 11.25 -0.21 -8.34
N PHE A 192 11.45 0.48 -7.22
CA PHE A 192 10.40 1.26 -6.55
C PHE A 192 10.03 2.50 -7.38
N ALA A 193 11.01 3.21 -7.96
CA ALA A 193 10.74 4.31 -8.89
C ALA A 193 9.94 3.83 -10.11
N LEU A 194 10.33 2.70 -10.70
CA LEU A 194 9.66 2.10 -11.85
C LEU A 194 8.23 1.69 -11.48
N SER A 195 8.05 0.97 -10.37
CA SER A 195 6.73 0.55 -9.87
C SER A 195 5.82 1.75 -9.60
N GLY A 196 6.31 2.78 -8.91
CA GLY A 196 5.57 4.02 -8.65
C GLY A 196 5.21 4.76 -9.94
N SER A 197 6.15 4.85 -10.88
CA SER A 197 5.90 5.45 -12.20
C SER A 197 4.82 4.69 -12.95
N LEU A 198 4.84 3.35 -12.92
CA LEU A 198 3.81 2.50 -13.54
C LEU A 198 2.43 2.65 -12.87
N MET A 199 2.36 2.93 -11.57
CA MET A 199 1.11 3.21 -10.85
C MET A 199 0.43 4.51 -11.34
N ILE A 200 1.21 5.56 -11.62
CA ILE A 200 0.67 6.83 -12.15
C ILE A 200 0.51 6.79 -13.68
N SER A 201 1.32 5.98 -14.37
CA SER A 201 1.39 5.99 -15.81
C SER A 201 0.04 5.60 -16.43
N ARG A 202 -0.40 6.39 -17.42
CA ARG A 202 -1.63 6.15 -18.19
C ARG A 202 -1.45 5.03 -19.24
N ILE A 203 -0.71 3.97 -18.92
CA ILE A 203 -0.54 2.83 -19.83
C ILE A 203 -1.87 2.07 -19.84
N LYS A 204 -2.56 2.19 -20.98
CA LYS A 204 -3.79 1.45 -21.27
C LYS A 204 -3.39 -0.01 -21.54
N ILE A 205 -3.63 -0.91 -20.58
CA ILE A 205 -3.43 -2.36 -20.80
C ILE A 205 -4.70 -2.90 -21.47
N PRO A 206 -4.65 -3.39 -22.72
CA PRO A 206 -5.80 -3.99 -23.39
C PRO A 206 -6.14 -5.34 -22.76
N LYS A 207 -7.44 -5.63 -22.64
CA LYS A 207 -7.95 -6.95 -22.22
C LYS A 207 -7.57 -7.99 -23.29
N LEU A 208 -6.88 -9.06 -22.88
CA LEU A 208 -6.92 -10.35 -23.58
C LEU A 208 -8.23 -11.05 -23.22
#